data_AF-A0A7G2D8T3-F1
#
_entry.id   AF-A0A7G2D8T3-F1
#
_cell.length_a   1.000
_cell.length_b   1.000
_cell.length_c   1.000
_cell.angle_alpha   90.00
_cell.angle_beta   90.00
_cell.angle_gamma   90.00
#
_symmetry.space_group_name_H-M   'P 1'
#
loop_
_entity.id
_entity.type
_entity.pdbx_description
1 polymer ?
#
loop_
_entity_poly.entity_id
_entity_poly.type
_entity_poly.pdbx_seq_one_letter_code
_entity_poly.pdbx_strand_id
1 'polypeptide(L)' 'MIAELLFLFFLLLAVVLIVKVGFAIVRYLVANAVIGLIILWFTNWIGLSSVPFTLLNVLIVAIGGVLGVIALIIISWF' A
#
# COMPACT_ATOMS: atom_id res chain seq x y z
N MET A 1 -41.90 7.97 -4.88
CA MET A 1 -41.46 6.95 -5.86
C MET A 1 -40.19 7.33 -6.62
N ILE A 2 -40.11 8.50 -7.25
CA ILE A 2 -38.91 8.92 -8.02
C ILE A 2 -37.72 9.23 -7.11
N ALA A 3 -37.95 9.85 -5.95
CA ALA A 3 -36.89 10.22 -5.01
C ALA A 3 -36.18 8.97 -4.42
N GLU A 4 -36.94 7.94 -4.07
CA GLU A 4 -36.42 6.67 -3.55
C GLU A 4 -35.62 5.92 -4.63
N LEU A 5 -36.08 5.97 -5.89
CA LEU A 5 -35.37 5.37 -7.02
C LEU A 5 -34.03 6.06 -7.28
N LEU A 6 -34.01 7.40 -7.23
CA LEU A 6 -32.77 8.19 -7.36
C LEU A 6 -31.81 7.90 -6.20
N PHE A 7 -32.31 7.82 -4.97
CA PHE A 7 -31.50 7.49 -3.81
C PHE A 7 -30.82 6.11 -3.96
N LEU A 8 -31.58 5.09 -4.36
CA LEU A 8 -31.04 3.75 -4.59
C LEU A 8 -30.01 3.72 -5.73
N PHE A 9 -30.24 4.49 -6.79
CA PHE A 9 -29.30 4.63 -7.89
C PHE A 9 -27.96 5.22 -7.42
N PHE A 10 -27.98 6.34 -6.69
CA PHE A 10 -26.75 6.96 -6.16
C PHE A 10 -26.06 6.08 -5.11
N LEU A 11 -26.82 5.35 -4.29
CA LEU A 11 -26.27 4.39 -3.33
C LEU A 11 -25.49 3.27 -4.07
N LEU A 12 -26.09 2.69 -5.11
CA LEU A 12 -25.42 1.67 -5.92
C LEU A 12 -24.16 2.22 -6.59
N LEU A 13 -24.23 3.44 -7.12
CA LEU A 13 -23.09 4.11 -7.74
C LEU A 13 -21.95 4.31 -6.73
N ALA A 14 -22.27 4.75 -5.51
CA ALA A 14 -21.30 4.89 -4.42
C ALA A 14 -20.64 3.55 -4.05
N VAL A 15 -21.43 2.47 -3.93
CA VAL A 15 -20.91 1.13 -3.64
C VAL A 15 -19.95 0.67 -4.74
N VAL A 16 -20.33 0.83 -6.01
CA VAL A 16 -19.48 0.47 -7.16
C VAL A 16 -18.17 1.24 -7.16
N LEU A 17 -18.20 2.54 -6.85
CA LEU A 17 -17.00 3.37 -6.77
C LEU A 17 -16.08 2.91 -5.63
N ILE A 18 -16.63 2.66 -4.43
CA ILE A 18 -15.86 2.19 -3.28
C ILE A 18 -15.20 0.85 -3.59
N VAL A 19 -15.93 -0.09 -4.17
CA VAL A 19 -15.39 -1.41 -4.55
C VAL A 19 -14.28 -1.25 -5.58
N LYS A 20 -14.52 -0.46 -6.64
CA LYS A 20 -13.53 -0.25 -7.71
C LYS A 20 -12.24 0.40 -7.18
N VAL A 21 -12.37 1.44 -6.37
CA VAL A 21 -11.24 2.15 -5.78
C VAL A 21 -10.52 1.26 -4.76
N GLY A 22 -11.27 0.53 -3.93
CA GLY A 22 -10.72 -0.43 -2.98
C GLY A 22 -9.85 -1.49 -3.68
N PHE A 23 -10.34 -2.09 -4.76
CA PHE A 23 -9.54 -3.03 -5.56
C PHE A 23 -8.29 -2.38 -6.16
N ALA A 24 -8.38 -1.14 -6.63
CA ALA A 24 -7.23 -0.42 -7.17
C ALA A 24 -6.15 -0.17 -6.10
N ILE A 25 -6.58 0.25 -4.90
CA ILE A 25 -5.68 0.46 -3.74
C ILE A 25 -5.01 -0.85 -3.34
N VAL A 26 -5.76 -1.96 -3.22
CA VAL A 26 -5.18 -3.25 -2.85
C VAL A 26 -4.12 -3.69 -3.87
N ARG A 27 -4.40 -3.55 -5.17
CA ARG A 27 -3.42 -3.88 -6.22
C ARG A 27 -2.16 -3.01 -6.11
N TYR A 28 -2.33 -1.72 -5.85
CA TYR A 28 -1.22 -0.79 -5.65
C TYR A 28 -0.35 -1.19 -4.45
N LEU A 29 -0.99 -1.44 -3.29
CA LEU A 29 -0.29 -1.86 -2.06
C LEU A 29 0.49 -3.16 -2.26
N VAL A 30 -0.12 -4.15 -2.93
CA VAL A 30 0.54 -5.44 -3.18
C VAL A 30 1.74 -5.29 -4.11
N ALA A 31 1.59 -4.55 -5.22
CA ALA A 31 2.68 -4.33 -6.17
C ALA A 31 3.88 -3.62 -5.50
N ASN A 32 3.58 -2.57 -4.74
CA ASN A 32 4.59 -1.82 -3.98
C ASN A 32 5.27 -2.67 -2.91
N ALA A 33 4.49 -3.46 -2.16
CA ALA A 33 5.03 -4.36 -1.15
C ALA A 33 5.99 -5.38 -1.78
N VAL A 34 5.61 -6.04 -2.87
CA VAL A 34 6.47 -7.05 -3.53
C VAL A 34 7.79 -6.42 -3.99
N ILE A 35 7.74 -5.32 -4.74
CA ILE A 35 8.94 -4.67 -5.27
C ILE A 35 9.80 -4.14 -4.12
N GLY A 36 9.19 -3.43 -3.17
CA GLY A 36 9.92 -2.79 -2.10
C GLY A 36 10.52 -3.78 -1.10
N LEU A 37 9.85 -4.91 -0.82
CA LEU A 37 10.40 -5.94 0.06
C LEU A 37 11.59 -6.66 -0.59
N ILE A 38 11.60 -6.84 -1.91
CA ILE A 38 12.78 -7.37 -2.62
C ILE A 38 13.96 -6.42 -2.45
N ILE A 39 13.75 -5.11 -2.61
CA ILE A 39 14.80 -4.11 -2.42
C ILE A 39 15.29 -4.12 -0.97
N LEU A 40 14.37 -4.07 -0.01
CA LEU A 40 14.72 -4.05 1.43
C LEU A 40 15.46 -5.32 1.87
N TRP A 41 15.08 -6.48 1.32
CA TRP A 41 15.79 -7.73 1.54
C TRP A 41 17.21 -7.66 1.00
N PHE A 42 17.38 -7.17 -0.23
CA PHE A 42 18.69 -7.04 -0.84
C PHE A 42 19.58 -6.06 -0.07
N THR A 43 19.05 -4.91 0.37
CA THR A 43 19.83 -3.91 1.13
C THR A 43 20.24 -4.41 2.50
N ASN A 44 19.37 -5.20 3.16
CA ASN A 44 19.75 -5.90 4.39
C ASN A 44 20.82 -6.96 4.15
N TRP A 45 20.73 -7.72 3.05
CA TRP A 45 21.65 -8.79 2.72
C TRP A 45 23.08 -8.28 2.41
N ILE A 46 23.21 -7.16 1.71
CA ILE A 46 24.52 -6.53 1.43
C ILE A 46 25.07 -5.73 2.62
N GLY A 47 24.33 -5.64 3.74
CA GLY A 47 24.74 -4.89 4.93
C GLY A 47 24.58 -3.37 4.83
N LEU A 48 23.80 -2.86 3.88
CA LEU A 48 23.52 -1.43 3.74
C LEU A 48 22.49 -0.93 4.78
N SER A 49 21.61 -1.83 5.22
CA SER A 49 20.57 -1.55 6.22
C SER A 49 20.38 -2.73 7.18
N SER A 50 19.75 -2.49 8.33
CA SER A 50 19.38 -3.54 9.29
C SER A 50 17.90 -3.42 9.70
N VAL A 51 17.01 -3.40 8.70
CA VAL A 51 15.57 -3.17 8.92
C VAL A 51 14.84 -4.51 9.14
N PRO A 52 14.16 -4.73 10.27
CA PRO A 52 13.40 -5.96 10.49
C PRO A 52 12.10 -6.00 9.66
N PHE A 53 11.69 -7.19 9.21
CA PHE A 53 10.45 -7.41 8.45
C PHE A 53 9.21 -7.50 9.34
N THR A 54 8.91 -6.43 10.09
CA THR A 54 7.67 -6.33 10.88
C THR A 54 6.49 -5.95 9.99
N LEU A 55 5.25 -6.20 10.47
CA LEU A 55 4.03 -5.80 9.76
C LEU A 55 3.98 -4.29 9.48
N LEU A 56 4.51 -3.47 10.39
CA LEU A 56 4.57 -2.02 10.22
C LEU A 56 5.53 -1.63 9.10
N ASN A 57 6.71 -2.23 9.03
CA ASN A 57 7.69 -1.93 7.99
C ASN A 57 7.20 -2.39 6.62
N VAL A 58 6.54 -3.56 6.55
CA VAL A 58 5.86 -4.03 5.33
C VAL A 58 4.78 -3.04 4.89
N LEU A 59 4.00 -2.49 5.82
CA LEU A 59 2.95 -1.50 5.52
C LEU A 59 3.55 -0.19 5.01
N ILE A 60 4.64 0.30 5.63
CA ILE A 60 5.37 1.49 5.16
C ILE A 60 5.84 1.30 3.72
N VAL A 61 6.36 0.10 3.39
CA VAL A 61 6.76 -0.24 2.02
C VAL A 61 5.56 -0.38 1.09
N ALA A 62 4.45 -0.97 1.52
CA ALA A 62 3.25 -1.11 0.69
C ALA A 62 2.67 0.26 0.31
N ILE A 63 2.61 1.18 1.26
CA ILE A 63 2.08 2.54 1.05
C ILE A 63 3.08 3.40 0.28
N GLY A 64 4.35 3.41 0.68
CA GLY A 64 5.38 4.29 0.12
C GLY A 64 6.11 3.74 -1.11
N GLY A 65 5.98 2.45 -1.42
CA GLY A 65 6.77 1.77 -2.43
C GLY A 65 8.27 1.93 -2.19
N VAL A 66 8.99 2.29 -3.25
CA VAL A 66 10.45 2.56 -3.20
C VAL A 66 10.81 3.67 -2.22
N LEU A 67 9.98 4.72 -2.10
CA LEU A 67 10.23 5.81 -1.14
C LEU A 67 10.10 5.33 0.30
N GLY A 68 9.16 4.41 0.56
CA GLY A 68 9.01 3.77 1.87
C GLY A 68 10.26 2.95 2.25
N VAL A 69 10.84 2.23 1.29
CA VAL A 69 12.10 1.50 1.48
C VAL A 69 13.25 2.46 1.80
N ILE A 70 13.40 3.54 1.03
CA ILE A 70 14.45 4.55 1.26
C ILE A 70 14.31 5.16 2.65
N ALA A 71 13.08 5.51 3.06
CA ALA A 71 12.82 6.04 4.39
C ALA A 71 13.23 5.06 5.50
N LEU A 72 12.88 3.78 5.36
CA LEU A 72 13.28 2.75 6.34
C LEU A 72 14.80 2.54 6.40
N ILE A 73 15.48 2.58 5.26
CA ILE A 73 16.95 2.48 5.21
C ILE A 73 17.58 3.66 5.94
N ILE A 74 17.15 4.89 5.66
CA ILE A 74 17.65 6.09 6.31
C ILE A 74 17.41 6.03 7.82
N ILE A 75 16.21 5.63 8.24
CA ILE A 75 15.87 5.47 9.67
C ILE A 75 16.75 4.42 10.33
N SER A 76 17.12 3.34 9.62
CA SER A 76 17.98 2.29 10.18
C SER A 76 19.42 2.70 10.46
N TRP A 77 19.84 3.89 9.99
CA TRP A 77 21.18 4.41 10.23
C TRP A 77 21.29 5.25 11.52
N PHE A 78 20.17 5.56 12.16
CA PHE A 78 20.10 6.30 13.42
C PHE A 78 19.70 5.38 14.58
#